data_AF-A0A959R247-F1
#
_entry.id   AF-A0A959R247-F1
#
_cell.length_a   1.000
_cell.length_b   1.000
_cell.length_c   1.000
_cell.angle_alpha   90.00
_cell.angle_beta   90.00
_cell.angle_gamma   90.00
#
_symmetry.space_group_name_H-M   'P 1'
#
loop_
_entity.id
_entity.type
_entity.pdbx_description
1 polymer ?
#
loop_
_entity_poly.entity_id
_entity_poly.type
_entity_poly.pdbx_seq_one_letter_code
_entity_poly.pdbx_strand_id
1 'polypeptide(L)'
;AMPMAFDSLKVIREVAIGRGATLFVRLEWVTEANGKIYITETGRDAFNWDGAVAQGGVPALHLSGRRISGTSYSYEDYYGRILEFDPATNGVRAYLEGGNSTWDPGTNLSNPDGLVTVSIEGNDWLIINEDLNGRSAGRVSAEAEAAGRTICEIYVLDASLKNPTVDDLKRLLIGPNGAETTGGRPTPDGKSYFVNIQHPSGSNPEPFNKSATIVLTGFADLSSVVSPGVVGNASFRIYPNPTIGTLNFSKKVDVAIYNAKGEQIRTAHGVEVLDVSDLTPGAYYVQTIDGDVVKLIVE
;
A
#
# COMPACT_ATOMS: atom_id res chain seq x y z
N ALA A 1 16.91 33.24 11.02
CA ALA A 1 15.58 33.41 11.64
C ALA A 1 14.49 33.22 10.60
N MET A 2 13.39 32.53 10.96
CA MET A 2 12.20 32.42 10.11
C MET A 2 11.55 33.80 9.94
N PRO A 3 11.00 34.12 8.75
CA PRO A 3 10.35 35.41 8.53
C PRO A 3 8.96 35.38 9.20
N MET A 4 8.86 36.05 10.35
CA MET A 4 7.65 36.05 11.21
C MET A 4 6.75 37.28 11.00
N ALA A 5 7.05 38.13 10.01
CA ALA A 5 6.22 39.29 9.70
C ALA A 5 4.92 38.87 9.00
N PHE A 6 3.81 39.57 9.28
CA PHE A 6 2.50 39.25 8.69
C PHE A 6 2.51 39.24 7.16
N ASP A 7 3.22 40.18 6.54
CA ASP A 7 3.32 40.22 5.08
C ASP A 7 4.11 39.04 4.53
N SER A 8 5.09 38.52 5.26
CA SER A 8 5.79 37.29 4.88
C SER A 8 4.88 36.06 4.97
N LEU A 9 3.91 36.02 5.89
CA LEU A 9 2.97 34.90 6.00
C LEU A 9 2.00 34.81 4.81
N LYS A 10 1.59 35.95 4.23
CA LYS A 10 0.71 35.99 3.05
C LYS A 10 1.35 35.36 1.81
N VAL A 11 2.66 35.49 1.67
CA VAL A 11 3.45 35.01 0.53
C VAL A 11 4.53 34.02 0.98
N ILE A 12 4.23 33.22 2.00
CA ILE A 12 5.23 32.40 2.70
C ILE A 12 5.98 31.43 1.78
N ARG A 13 5.31 30.92 0.73
CA ARG A 13 5.94 30.05 -0.27
C ARG A 13 7.05 30.77 -1.04
N GLU A 14 6.77 31.95 -1.59
CA GLU A 14 7.74 32.76 -2.32
C GLU A 14 8.92 33.15 -1.42
N VAL A 15 8.62 33.52 -0.17
CA VAL A 15 9.65 33.87 0.81
C VAL A 15 10.52 32.66 1.16
N ALA A 16 9.94 31.47 1.33
CA ALA A 16 10.70 30.26 1.63
C ALA A 16 11.60 29.86 0.45
N ILE A 17 11.04 29.81 -0.76
CA ILE A 17 11.79 29.48 -1.99
C ILE A 17 12.92 30.49 -2.22
N GLY A 18 12.62 31.79 -2.10
CA GLY A 18 13.59 32.88 -2.21
C GLY A 18 14.75 32.83 -1.21
N ARG A 19 14.60 32.04 -0.14
CA ARG A 19 15.61 31.84 0.91
C ARG A 19 16.29 30.48 0.84
N GLY A 20 16.13 29.74 -0.26
CA GLY A 20 16.81 28.46 -0.45
C GLY A 20 16.08 27.27 0.15
N ALA A 21 14.75 27.34 0.32
CA ALA A 21 13.99 26.19 0.79
C ALA A 21 14.16 24.96 -0.12
N THR A 22 14.24 23.80 0.51
CA THR A 22 14.23 22.52 -0.21
C THR A 22 12.84 22.26 -0.80
N LEU A 23 12.80 21.88 -2.08
CA LEU A 23 11.57 21.59 -2.82
C LEU A 23 11.23 20.10 -2.72
N PHE A 24 10.01 19.82 -2.28
CA PHE A 24 9.42 18.49 -2.14
C PHE A 24 8.16 18.35 -3.00
N VAL A 25 7.79 17.13 -3.34
CA VAL A 25 6.69 16.80 -4.26
C VAL A 25 5.40 16.52 -3.49
N ARG A 26 4.58 17.56 -3.27
CA ARG A 26 3.26 17.42 -2.60
C ARG A 26 3.38 16.69 -1.25
N LEU A 27 3.97 17.37 -0.26
CA LEU A 27 3.93 16.87 1.12
C LEU A 27 2.50 16.92 1.63
N GLU A 28 2.02 15.83 2.21
CA GLU A 28 0.66 15.69 2.73
C GLU A 28 0.67 15.50 4.27
N TRP A 29 0.42 14.30 4.77
CA TRP A 29 0.26 14.02 6.21
C TRP A 29 1.59 13.79 6.90
N VAL A 30 1.56 13.98 8.22
CA VAL A 30 2.71 13.81 9.10
C VAL A 30 2.31 13.04 10.35
N THR A 31 3.19 12.16 10.82
CA THR A 31 3.04 11.46 12.10
C THR A 31 4.39 11.31 12.79
N GLU A 32 4.37 10.93 14.07
CA GLU A 32 5.56 10.67 14.87
C GLU A 32 5.59 9.20 15.28
N ALA A 33 6.76 8.58 15.19
CA ALA A 33 7.03 7.25 15.74
C ALA A 33 8.51 7.16 16.09
N ASN A 34 8.83 6.47 17.18
CA ASN A 34 10.21 6.22 17.60
C ASN A 34 11.12 7.48 17.69
N GLY A 35 10.54 8.65 18.01
CA GLY A 35 11.25 9.92 18.09
C GLY A 35 11.64 10.53 16.73
N LYS A 36 11.08 10.01 15.64
CA LYS A 36 11.24 10.51 14.27
C LYS A 36 9.89 11.02 13.73
N ILE A 37 9.96 11.89 12.74
CA ILE A 37 8.77 12.42 12.06
C ILE A 37 8.70 11.78 10.68
N TYR A 38 7.57 11.14 10.38
CA TYR A 38 7.30 10.55 9.06
C TYR A 38 6.34 11.44 8.29
N ILE A 39 6.61 11.66 7.01
CA ILE A 39 5.85 12.59 6.15
C ILE A 39 5.53 11.89 4.83
N THR A 40 4.30 11.94 4.37
CA THR A 40 3.95 11.48 3.02
C THR A 40 4.33 12.52 1.97
N GLU A 41 5.03 12.07 0.94
CA GLU A 41 5.29 12.83 -0.28
C GLU A 41 4.58 12.12 -1.42
N THR A 42 3.38 12.58 -1.78
CA THR A 42 2.43 11.80 -2.59
C THR A 42 2.82 11.68 -4.08
N GLY A 43 3.86 12.37 -4.52
CA GLY A 43 4.31 12.25 -5.92
C GLY A 43 3.35 12.90 -6.94
N ARG A 44 3.78 12.88 -8.21
CA ARG A 44 3.08 13.51 -9.34
C ARG A 44 3.62 13.01 -10.68
N ASP A 45 2.71 12.65 -11.59
CA ASP A 45 3.05 12.15 -12.94
C ASP A 45 4.01 13.07 -13.70
N ALA A 46 3.77 14.38 -13.68
CA ALA A 46 4.65 15.36 -14.30
C ALA A 46 4.59 16.70 -13.58
N PHE A 47 5.75 17.32 -13.35
CA PHE A 47 5.86 18.66 -12.80
C PHE A 47 7.16 19.35 -13.24
N ASN A 48 7.20 20.68 -13.09
CA ASN A 48 8.35 21.50 -13.44
C ASN A 48 8.62 22.51 -12.31
N TRP A 49 9.90 22.68 -11.99
CA TRP A 49 10.39 23.60 -10.96
C TRP A 49 11.36 24.66 -11.49
N ASP A 50 11.41 24.92 -12.80
CA ASP A 50 12.30 25.94 -13.36
C ASP A 50 12.11 27.30 -12.68
N GLY A 51 10.85 27.72 -12.49
CA GLY A 51 10.53 28.97 -11.80
C GLY A 51 10.93 28.97 -10.32
N ALA A 52 10.69 27.87 -9.62
CA ALA A 52 11.03 27.76 -8.20
C ALA A 52 12.56 27.75 -7.99
N VAL A 53 13.31 27.06 -8.86
CA VAL A 53 14.77 27.06 -8.82
C VAL A 53 15.34 28.43 -9.21
N ALA A 54 14.77 29.09 -10.24
CA ALA A 54 15.17 30.45 -10.60
C ALA A 54 14.94 31.46 -9.45
N GLN A 55 13.93 31.22 -8.61
CA GLN A 55 13.67 32.02 -7.40
C GLN A 55 14.62 31.67 -6.24
N GLY A 56 15.34 30.54 -6.28
CA GLY A 56 16.33 30.14 -5.28
C GLY A 56 16.04 28.80 -4.60
N GLY A 57 14.93 28.14 -4.91
CA GLY A 57 14.58 26.83 -4.34
C GLY A 57 15.56 25.72 -4.76
N VAL A 58 15.74 24.74 -3.89
CA VAL A 58 16.68 23.63 -4.10
C VAL A 58 15.92 22.31 -4.14
N PRO A 59 15.86 21.58 -5.28
CA PRO A 59 15.22 20.26 -5.32
C PRO A 59 15.80 19.30 -4.28
N ALA A 60 14.94 18.55 -3.60
CA ALA A 60 15.39 17.54 -2.64
C ALA A 60 16.30 16.49 -3.30
N LEU A 61 17.32 16.04 -2.58
CA LEU A 61 18.37 15.18 -3.14
C LEU A 61 17.81 13.83 -3.64
N HIS A 62 16.82 13.26 -2.95
CA HIS A 62 16.21 11.99 -3.35
C HIS A 62 15.49 12.06 -4.70
N LEU A 63 15.22 13.26 -5.23
CA LEU A 63 14.60 13.45 -6.55
C LEU A 63 15.62 13.53 -7.69
N SER A 64 16.93 13.52 -7.41
CA SER A 64 17.97 13.74 -8.43
C SER A 64 17.90 12.76 -9.61
N GLY A 65 17.53 11.50 -9.36
CA GLY A 65 17.38 10.46 -10.38
C GLY A 65 16.08 10.51 -11.18
N ARG A 66 15.14 11.40 -10.85
CA ARG A 66 13.80 11.49 -11.46
C ARG A 66 13.66 12.62 -12.48
N ARG A 67 14.75 13.35 -12.74
CA ARG A 67 14.75 14.47 -13.67
C ARG A 67 14.73 13.95 -15.11
N ILE A 68 13.70 14.32 -15.88
CA ILE A 68 13.50 13.82 -17.24
C ILE A 68 14.29 14.60 -18.31
N SER A 69 14.87 15.75 -17.97
CA SER A 69 15.67 16.56 -18.87
C SER A 69 16.86 17.20 -18.15
N GLY A 70 18.05 17.16 -18.75
CA GLY A 70 19.24 17.79 -18.17
C GLY A 70 19.20 19.33 -18.15
N THR A 71 18.35 19.95 -18.98
CA THR A 71 18.29 21.41 -19.15
C THR A 71 17.13 22.08 -18.43
N SER A 72 16.07 21.34 -18.08
CA SER A 72 14.92 21.85 -17.30
C SER A 72 14.75 21.07 -16.00
N TYR A 73 14.22 21.70 -14.96
CA TYR A 73 13.83 21.05 -13.71
C TYR A 73 12.47 20.38 -13.85
N SER A 74 12.32 19.57 -14.91
CA SER A 74 11.13 18.74 -15.14
C SER A 74 11.37 17.34 -14.58
N TYR A 75 10.34 16.77 -13.97
CA TYR A 75 10.40 15.50 -13.24
C TYR A 75 9.13 14.67 -13.48
N GLU A 76 9.27 13.37 -13.30
CA GLU A 76 8.16 12.41 -13.18
C GLU A 76 8.35 11.61 -11.88
N ASP A 77 7.30 11.51 -11.09
CA ASP A 77 7.33 10.79 -9.81
C ASP A 77 5.99 10.12 -9.52
N TYR A 78 5.68 9.05 -10.24
CA TYR A 78 4.35 8.42 -10.22
C TYR A 78 3.90 7.95 -8.83
N TYR A 79 4.81 7.41 -8.02
CA TYR A 79 4.44 6.68 -6.81
C TYR A 79 4.59 7.49 -5.51
N GLY A 80 5.48 8.47 -5.45
CA GLY A 80 5.77 9.14 -4.18
C GLY A 80 6.50 8.23 -3.18
N ARG A 81 6.47 8.60 -1.89
CA ARG A 81 7.25 7.97 -0.80
C ARG A 81 6.79 8.40 0.59
N ILE A 82 7.30 7.69 1.60
CA ILE A 82 7.38 8.17 2.98
C ILE A 82 8.77 8.76 3.20
N LEU A 83 8.83 9.99 3.70
CA LEU A 83 10.03 10.64 4.20
C LEU A 83 10.16 10.40 5.70
N GLU A 84 11.40 10.28 6.18
CA GLU A 84 11.73 10.31 7.61
C GLU A 84 12.57 11.56 7.87
N PHE A 85 12.12 12.38 8.81
CA PHE A 85 12.87 13.49 9.38
C PHE A 85 13.36 13.10 10.78
N ASP A 86 14.65 13.29 11.01
CA ASP A 86 15.30 13.08 12.29
C ASP A 86 15.60 14.43 12.97
N PRO A 87 14.86 14.80 14.03
CA PRO A 87 15.08 16.05 14.75
C PRO A 87 16.47 16.14 15.40
N ALA A 88 17.11 15.02 15.73
CA ALA A 88 18.41 15.03 16.39
C ALA A 88 19.56 15.38 15.44
N THR A 89 19.45 15.00 14.16
CA THR A 89 20.45 15.28 13.13
C THR A 89 20.04 16.39 12.17
N ASN A 90 18.78 16.84 12.26
CA ASN A 90 18.14 17.73 11.29
C ASN A 90 18.24 17.18 9.85
N GLY A 91 18.18 15.85 9.72
CA GLY A 91 18.30 15.14 8.45
C GLY A 91 16.94 14.67 7.93
N VAL A 92 16.75 14.69 6.61
CA VAL A 92 15.61 14.07 5.93
C VAL A 92 16.14 13.00 4.97
N ARG A 93 15.47 11.85 4.92
CA ARG A 93 15.71 10.82 3.91
C ARG A 93 14.39 10.28 3.36
N ALA A 94 14.44 9.69 2.16
CA ALA A 94 13.40 8.77 1.72
C ALA A 94 13.48 7.51 2.61
N TYR A 95 12.44 7.28 3.41
CA TYR A 95 12.33 6.14 4.32
C TYR A 95 11.85 4.90 3.59
N LEU A 96 10.76 5.07 2.84
CA LEU A 96 10.14 4.05 2.00
C LEU A 96 9.77 4.67 0.66
N GLU A 97 10.34 4.17 -0.43
CA GLU A 97 9.94 4.54 -1.79
C GLU A 97 8.72 3.74 -2.22
N GLY A 98 7.71 4.38 -2.84
CA GLY A 98 6.61 3.67 -3.50
C GLY A 98 7.03 3.02 -4.82
N GLY A 99 6.17 2.18 -5.40
CA GLY A 99 6.49 1.42 -6.62
C GLY A 99 7.36 0.18 -6.41
N ASN A 100 7.67 -0.52 -7.50
CA ASN A 100 8.67 -1.60 -7.59
C ASN A 100 8.50 -2.78 -6.60
N SER A 101 7.27 -3.12 -6.24
CA SER A 101 6.99 -4.32 -5.45
C SER A 101 7.42 -5.58 -6.19
N THR A 102 8.17 -6.46 -5.51
CA THR A 102 8.49 -7.79 -6.05
C THR A 102 7.39 -8.81 -5.76
N TRP A 103 6.56 -8.55 -4.75
CA TRP A 103 5.50 -9.46 -4.31
C TRP A 103 4.18 -9.25 -5.06
N ASP A 104 3.86 -8.01 -5.44
CA ASP A 104 2.63 -7.65 -6.16
C ASP A 104 2.95 -6.49 -7.12
N PRO A 105 3.69 -6.79 -8.21
CA PRO A 105 4.11 -5.78 -9.17
C PRO A 105 2.94 -5.07 -9.87
N GLY A 106 1.72 -5.61 -9.73
CA GLY A 106 0.49 -5.07 -10.30
C GLY A 106 -0.25 -4.08 -9.40
N THR A 107 0.05 -3.99 -8.09
CA THR A 107 -0.57 -3.01 -7.19
C THR A 107 0.48 -2.49 -6.21
N ASN A 108 1.20 -1.46 -6.64
CA ASN A 108 2.26 -0.86 -5.87
C ASN A 108 1.72 0.18 -4.88
N LEU A 109 2.37 0.33 -3.71
CA LEU A 109 2.21 1.54 -2.91
C LEU A 109 2.46 2.77 -3.80
N SER A 110 1.44 3.60 -3.92
CA SER A 110 1.38 4.70 -4.87
C SER A 110 0.60 5.87 -4.28
N ASN A 111 1.13 7.06 -4.47
CA ASN A 111 0.57 8.31 -3.97
C ASN A 111 0.15 8.24 -2.50
N PRO A 112 1.08 7.87 -1.59
CA PRO A 112 0.78 7.82 -0.16
C PRO A 112 0.35 9.22 0.30
N ASP A 113 -0.73 9.29 1.07
CA ASP A 113 -1.38 10.51 1.52
C ASP A 113 -1.60 10.45 3.03
N GLY A 114 -2.69 9.83 3.49
CA GLY A 114 -3.02 9.76 4.90
C GLY A 114 -2.02 8.92 5.68
N LEU A 115 -1.47 9.47 6.77
CA LEU A 115 -0.43 8.81 7.56
C LEU A 115 -0.69 8.94 9.05
N VAL A 116 -0.66 7.82 9.77
CA VAL A 116 -0.84 7.80 11.23
C VAL A 116 -0.09 6.64 11.88
N THR A 117 0.48 6.88 13.06
CA THR A 117 1.09 5.84 13.89
C THR A 117 0.06 5.12 14.76
N VAL A 118 0.20 3.81 14.91
CA VAL A 118 -0.50 3.01 15.91
C VAL A 118 0.52 2.14 16.66
N SER A 119 0.37 2.01 17.98
CA SER A 119 1.16 1.05 18.76
C SER A 119 0.38 -0.26 18.88
N ILE A 120 0.97 -1.36 18.41
CA ILE A 120 0.41 -2.72 18.46
C ILE A 120 1.46 -3.62 19.11
N GLU A 121 1.08 -4.29 20.20
CA GLU A 121 1.96 -5.18 20.99
C GLU A 121 3.28 -4.52 21.43
N GLY A 122 3.25 -3.20 21.69
CA GLY A 122 4.41 -2.43 22.12
C GLY A 122 5.34 -1.97 20.99
N ASN A 123 5.01 -2.24 19.73
CA ASN A 123 5.72 -1.75 18.56
C ASN A 123 4.90 -0.67 17.85
N ASP A 124 5.57 0.38 17.35
CA ASP A 124 4.92 1.41 16.53
C ASP A 124 4.85 0.97 15.06
N TRP A 125 3.67 1.15 14.47
CA TRP A 125 3.38 0.85 13.07
C TRP A 125 2.87 2.11 12.38
N LEU A 126 3.30 2.33 11.14
CA LEU A 126 2.73 3.34 10.26
C LEU A 126 1.54 2.74 9.52
N ILE A 127 0.37 3.37 9.60
CA ILE A 127 -0.77 3.11 8.72
C ILE A 127 -0.73 4.16 7.61
N ILE A 128 -0.64 3.69 6.36
CA ILE A 128 -0.45 4.49 5.16
C ILE A 128 -1.71 4.34 4.30
N ASN A 129 -2.33 5.44 3.95
CA ASN A 129 -3.52 5.51 3.10
C ASN A 129 -3.13 6.15 1.76
N GLU A 130 -3.75 5.74 0.67
CA GLU A 130 -3.47 6.27 -0.66
C GLU A 130 -4.55 7.27 -1.16
N ASP A 131 -4.09 8.25 -1.93
CA ASP A 131 -4.88 9.12 -2.83
C ASP A 131 -4.24 9.13 -4.23
N LEU A 132 -4.67 8.19 -5.08
CA LEU A 132 -4.09 7.99 -6.40
C LEU A 132 -4.43 9.15 -7.35
N ASN A 133 -3.40 9.77 -7.92
CA ASN A 133 -3.54 10.80 -8.96
C ASN A 133 -3.56 10.23 -10.40
N GLY A 134 -3.51 8.91 -10.53
CA GLY A 134 -3.59 8.20 -11.81
C GLY A 134 -3.57 6.68 -11.62
N ARG A 135 -3.60 5.95 -12.74
CA ARG A 135 -3.82 4.48 -12.76
C ARG A 135 -2.67 3.70 -13.38
N SER A 136 -1.87 4.37 -14.22
CA SER A 136 -0.81 3.74 -14.99
C SER A 136 0.40 3.39 -14.14
N ALA A 137 1.39 2.74 -14.76
CA ALA A 137 2.64 2.35 -14.11
C ALA A 137 2.43 1.37 -12.94
N GLY A 138 1.37 0.55 -12.97
CA GLY A 138 1.13 -0.43 -11.91
C GLY A 138 0.71 0.19 -10.57
N ARG A 139 0.15 1.41 -10.59
CA ARG A 139 -0.53 2.02 -9.43
C ARG A 139 -1.79 1.26 -9.05
N VAL A 140 -2.44 0.65 -10.04
CA VAL A 140 -3.53 -0.33 -9.86
C VAL A 140 -3.28 -1.54 -10.76
N SER A 141 -4.01 -2.63 -10.52
CA SER A 141 -3.89 -3.85 -11.34
C SER A 141 -4.17 -3.57 -12.81
N ALA A 142 -3.60 -4.37 -13.70
CA ALA A 142 -3.81 -4.23 -15.14
C ALA A 142 -5.30 -4.30 -15.51
N GLU A 143 -6.09 -5.13 -14.82
CA GLU A 143 -7.54 -5.24 -15.00
C GLU A 143 -8.28 -3.99 -14.52
N ALA A 144 -7.82 -3.39 -13.41
CA ALA A 144 -8.37 -2.14 -12.91
C ALA A 144 -8.06 -0.98 -13.86
N GLU A 145 -6.80 -0.87 -14.31
CA GLU A 145 -6.38 0.14 -15.29
C GLU A 145 -7.17 0.02 -16.60
N ALA A 146 -7.25 -1.19 -17.19
CA ALA A 146 -7.99 -1.45 -18.42
C ALA A 146 -9.49 -1.14 -18.29
N ALA A 147 -10.04 -1.29 -17.08
CA ALA A 147 -11.43 -0.94 -16.77
C ALA A 147 -11.63 0.51 -16.31
N GLY A 148 -10.59 1.34 -16.31
CA GLY A 148 -10.65 2.74 -15.88
C GLY A 148 -10.96 2.92 -14.38
N ARG A 149 -10.62 1.93 -13.56
CA ARG A 149 -10.87 1.92 -12.11
C ARG A 149 -9.69 2.50 -11.35
N THR A 150 -9.98 3.36 -10.37
CA THR A 150 -9.00 3.85 -9.39
C THR A 150 -9.26 3.11 -8.10
N ILE A 151 -8.25 2.41 -7.56
CA ILE A 151 -8.37 1.57 -6.38
C ILE A 151 -7.25 1.99 -5.42
N CYS A 152 -7.61 2.72 -4.37
CA CYS A 152 -6.68 3.08 -3.30
C CYS A 152 -6.68 2.01 -2.23
N GLU A 153 -5.52 1.75 -1.64
CA GLU A 153 -5.32 0.76 -0.61
C GLU A 153 -4.81 1.40 0.69
N ILE A 154 -4.88 0.63 1.77
CA ILE A 154 -4.30 0.98 3.06
C ILE A 154 -3.26 -0.08 3.38
N TYR A 155 -2.06 0.36 3.76
CA TYR A 155 -0.96 -0.50 4.16
C TYR A 155 -0.56 -0.22 5.61
N VAL A 156 0.07 -1.21 6.24
CA VAL A 156 0.78 -1.05 7.50
C VAL A 156 2.24 -1.44 7.36
N LEU A 157 3.11 -0.70 8.05
CA LEU A 157 4.56 -0.87 8.04
C LEU A 157 5.12 -0.80 9.46
N ASP A 158 6.01 -1.72 9.81
CA ASP A 158 6.74 -1.66 11.09
C ASP A 158 7.70 -0.46 11.09
N ALA A 159 7.49 0.49 12.01
CA ALA A 159 8.28 1.71 12.09
C ALA A 159 9.69 1.50 12.66
N SER A 160 10.03 0.29 13.13
CA SER A 160 11.36 -0.06 13.62
C SER A 160 12.34 -0.44 12.50
N LEU A 161 11.84 -0.71 11.30
CA LEU A 161 12.66 -1.10 10.14
C LEU A 161 13.58 0.05 9.72
N LYS A 162 14.87 -0.22 9.55
CA LYS A 162 15.83 0.85 9.20
C LYS A 162 15.73 1.27 7.73
N ASN A 163 15.58 0.28 6.84
CA ASN A 163 15.56 0.47 5.39
C ASN A 163 14.42 -0.36 4.79
N PRO A 164 13.15 -0.02 5.10
CA PRO A 164 12.03 -0.77 4.57
C PRO A 164 11.94 -0.64 3.05
N THR A 165 11.41 -1.68 2.41
CA THR A 165 10.94 -1.65 1.02
C THR A 165 9.43 -1.85 0.99
N VAL A 166 8.84 -1.70 -0.19
CA VAL A 166 7.41 -2.01 -0.39
C VAL A 166 7.07 -3.48 -0.14
N ASP A 167 8.07 -4.36 -0.07
CA ASP A 167 7.89 -5.78 0.24
C ASP A 167 7.70 -6.02 1.75
N ASP A 168 8.06 -5.04 2.60
CA ASP A 168 7.81 -5.06 4.04
C ASP A 168 6.38 -4.60 4.39
N LEU A 169 5.63 -4.07 3.42
CA LEU A 169 4.27 -3.61 3.62
C LEU A 169 3.30 -4.78 3.81
N LYS A 170 2.31 -4.57 4.67
CA LYS A 170 1.15 -5.45 4.80
C LYS A 170 -0.10 -4.69 4.39
N ARG A 171 -0.83 -5.19 3.40
CA ARG A 171 -2.10 -4.61 2.96
C ARG A 171 -3.17 -4.85 4.03
N LEU A 172 -3.80 -3.78 4.49
CA LEU A 172 -4.84 -3.79 5.51
C LEU A 172 -6.25 -3.69 4.91
N LEU A 173 -6.42 -2.88 3.86
CA LEU A 173 -7.72 -2.66 3.22
C LEU A 173 -7.55 -2.27 1.75
N ILE A 174 -8.51 -2.68 0.92
CA ILE A 174 -8.69 -2.19 -0.45
C ILE A 174 -9.97 -1.37 -0.50
N GLY A 175 -9.87 -0.12 -0.95
CA GLY A 175 -11.00 0.79 -1.09
C GLY A 175 -11.90 0.47 -2.29
N PRO A 176 -13.17 0.92 -2.27
CA PRO A 176 -14.03 0.80 -3.43
C PRO A 176 -13.55 1.71 -4.58
N ASN A 177 -13.96 1.38 -5.80
CA ASN A 177 -13.52 2.13 -6.98
C ASN A 177 -13.83 3.63 -6.88
N GLY A 178 -12.85 4.45 -7.27
CA GLY A 178 -12.93 5.90 -7.28
C GLY A 178 -12.77 6.56 -5.91
N ALA A 179 -12.67 5.79 -4.83
CA ALA A 179 -12.41 6.34 -3.51
C ALA A 179 -10.92 6.57 -3.28
N GLU A 180 -10.60 7.60 -2.51
CA GLU A 180 -9.39 7.62 -1.70
C GLU A 180 -9.69 7.09 -0.30
N THR A 181 -8.63 6.74 0.43
CA THR A 181 -8.71 6.41 1.86
C THR A 181 -8.02 7.50 2.65
N THR A 182 -8.65 8.02 3.70
CA THR A 182 -8.10 9.18 4.42
C THR A 182 -8.71 9.33 5.83
N GLY A 183 -8.18 10.25 6.64
CA GLY A 183 -8.76 10.55 7.96
C GLY A 183 -8.56 9.44 8.99
N GLY A 184 -7.50 8.66 8.83
CA GLY A 184 -7.18 7.52 9.70
C GLY A 184 -7.02 7.89 11.16
N ARG A 185 -7.65 7.13 12.05
CA ARG A 185 -7.53 7.28 13.50
C ARG A 185 -7.60 5.94 14.23
N PRO A 186 -6.45 5.38 14.65
CA PRO A 186 -6.44 4.19 15.48
C PRO A 186 -6.92 4.50 16.91
N THR A 187 -7.48 3.49 17.58
CA THR A 187 -7.79 3.58 19.01
C THR A 187 -6.52 3.47 19.85
N PRO A 188 -6.46 4.09 21.04
CA PRO A 188 -5.28 4.04 21.90
C PRO A 188 -4.84 2.63 22.33
N ASP A 189 -5.75 1.65 22.29
CA ASP A 189 -5.45 0.24 22.60
C ASP A 189 -4.93 -0.56 21.39
N GLY A 190 -4.82 0.07 20.22
CA GLY A 190 -4.33 -0.55 18.98
C GLY A 190 -5.29 -1.57 18.35
N LYS A 191 -6.55 -1.67 18.82
CA LYS A 191 -7.48 -2.73 18.39
C LYS A 191 -8.44 -2.35 17.28
N SER A 192 -8.65 -1.06 17.07
CA SER A 192 -9.58 -0.53 16.08
C SER A 192 -8.96 0.62 15.30
N TYR A 193 -9.32 0.76 14.03
CA TYR A 193 -8.88 1.83 13.15
C TYR A 193 -10.07 2.43 12.43
N PHE A 194 -10.38 3.68 12.75
CA PHE A 194 -11.40 4.45 12.05
C PHE A 194 -10.79 5.09 10.81
N VAL A 195 -11.46 4.97 9.67
CA VAL A 195 -10.97 5.57 8.42
C VAL A 195 -12.14 6.00 7.54
N ASN A 196 -11.95 7.07 6.78
CA ASN A 196 -12.92 7.54 5.81
C ASN A 196 -12.62 6.94 4.44
N ILE A 197 -13.67 6.40 3.82
CA ILE A 197 -13.73 6.15 2.39
C ILE A 197 -14.29 7.42 1.77
N GLN A 198 -13.44 8.23 1.13
CA GLN A 198 -13.85 9.52 0.59
C GLN A 198 -14.19 9.40 -0.90
N HIS A 199 -15.26 10.08 -1.32
CA HIS A 199 -15.69 10.25 -2.70
C HIS A 199 -15.67 8.98 -3.58
N PRO A 200 -16.17 7.82 -3.10
CA PRO A 200 -16.27 6.65 -3.95
C PRO A 200 -17.10 6.95 -5.21
N SER A 201 -16.83 6.20 -6.28
CA SER A 201 -17.62 6.32 -7.50
C SER A 201 -19.09 6.03 -7.23
N GLY A 202 -19.97 6.91 -7.72
CA GLY A 202 -21.42 6.72 -7.62
C GLY A 202 -21.94 5.48 -8.37
N SER A 203 -21.12 4.85 -9.22
CA SER A 203 -21.46 3.61 -9.94
C SER A 203 -21.21 2.34 -9.13
N ASN A 204 -20.58 2.44 -7.96
CA ASN A 204 -20.43 1.30 -7.06
C ASN A 204 -21.81 0.80 -6.58
N PRO A 205 -21.95 -0.49 -6.23
CA PRO A 205 -23.14 -0.98 -5.54
C PRO A 205 -23.26 -0.36 -4.14
N GLU A 206 -24.49 -0.17 -3.65
CA GLU A 206 -24.69 0.22 -2.26
C GLU A 206 -24.13 -0.87 -1.31
N PRO A 207 -23.51 -0.50 -0.16
CA PRO A 207 -23.34 0.86 0.37
C PRO A 207 -22.04 1.57 -0.08
N PHE A 208 -21.29 1.03 -1.04
CA PHE A 208 -19.93 1.48 -1.41
C PHE A 208 -19.90 2.69 -2.37
N ASN A 209 -21.03 3.34 -2.62
CA ASN A 209 -21.19 4.46 -3.54
C ASN A 209 -21.33 5.82 -2.82
N LYS A 210 -21.15 5.84 -1.49
CA LYS A 210 -21.24 7.05 -0.67
C LYS A 210 -20.03 7.14 0.24
N SER A 211 -19.58 8.36 0.50
CA SER A 211 -18.55 8.57 1.50
C SER A 211 -19.01 8.02 2.86
N ALA A 212 -18.14 7.32 3.55
CA ALA A 212 -18.45 6.69 4.83
C ALA A 212 -17.23 6.64 5.72
N THR A 213 -17.46 6.77 7.03
CA THR A 213 -16.48 6.36 8.04
C THR A 213 -16.72 4.90 8.38
N ILE A 214 -15.69 4.08 8.27
CA ILE A 214 -15.70 2.67 8.66
C ILE A 214 -14.77 2.45 9.84
N VAL A 215 -14.95 1.31 10.51
CA VAL A 215 -14.03 0.85 11.55
C VAL A 215 -13.48 -0.52 11.15
N LEU A 216 -12.16 -0.62 11.08
CA LEU A 216 -11.46 -1.90 10.99
C LEU A 216 -11.18 -2.39 12.40
N THR A 217 -11.46 -3.66 12.66
CA THR A 217 -11.21 -4.32 13.94
C THR A 217 -10.52 -5.67 13.68
N GLY A 218 -9.87 -6.24 14.70
CA GLY A 218 -9.23 -7.55 14.57
C GLY A 218 -7.82 -7.54 13.97
N PHE A 219 -7.22 -6.37 13.74
CA PHE A 219 -5.83 -6.24 13.27
C PHE A 219 -4.81 -6.02 14.41
N ALA A 220 -5.24 -6.23 15.67
CA ALA A 220 -4.37 -6.16 16.84
C ALA A 220 -3.30 -7.26 16.87
N ASP A 221 -3.45 -8.27 16.02
CA ASP A 221 -2.44 -9.28 15.72
C ASP A 221 -2.13 -9.22 14.21
N LEU A 222 -1.07 -8.49 13.86
CA LEU A 222 -0.61 -8.35 12.48
C LEU A 222 0.14 -9.59 11.96
N SER A 223 0.29 -10.66 12.74
CA SER A 223 0.76 -11.95 12.23
C SER A 223 -0.28 -12.61 11.32
N SER A 224 -1.57 -12.32 11.55
CA SER A 224 -2.67 -12.77 10.71
C SER A 224 -2.89 -11.89 9.48
N VAL A 225 -2.39 -10.64 9.52
CA VAL A 225 -2.29 -9.78 8.34
C VAL A 225 -1.08 -10.24 7.53
N VAL A 226 -1.32 -11.23 6.69
CA VAL A 226 -0.36 -11.74 5.73
C VAL A 226 0.07 -10.60 4.80
N SER A 227 1.37 -10.50 4.47
CA SER A 227 1.74 -9.96 3.16
C SER A 227 0.85 -10.70 2.16
N PRO A 228 0.03 -10.04 1.32
CA PRO A 228 -0.85 -10.73 0.40
C PRO A 228 0.03 -11.42 -0.65
N GLY A 229 0.65 -12.54 -0.28
CA GLY A 229 1.23 -13.47 -1.21
C GLY A 229 0.08 -13.92 -2.06
N VAL A 230 0.02 -13.35 -3.26
CA VAL A 230 -0.74 -13.83 -4.41
C VAL A 230 -2.09 -14.40 -3.98
N VAL A 231 -3.11 -13.53 -3.85
CA VAL A 231 -4.46 -14.05 -4.10
C VAL A 231 -4.41 -14.59 -5.52
N GLY A 232 -4.39 -15.92 -5.60
CA GLY A 232 -4.19 -16.70 -6.81
C GLY A 232 -4.82 -16.01 -7.99
N ASN A 233 -4.00 -15.81 -9.02
CA ASN A 233 -4.42 -15.31 -10.31
C ASN A 233 -5.75 -15.99 -10.65
N ALA A 234 -6.80 -15.23 -10.97
CA ALA A 234 -8.21 -15.67 -11.02
C ALA A 234 -8.53 -16.83 -12.01
N SER A 235 -7.50 -17.47 -12.56
CA SER A 235 -7.50 -18.65 -13.42
C SER A 235 -7.56 -19.99 -12.68
N PHE A 236 -7.02 -20.13 -11.46
CA PHE A 236 -7.01 -21.41 -10.73
C PHE A 236 -8.17 -21.52 -9.74
N ARG A 237 -9.07 -22.48 -9.95
CA ARG A 237 -10.24 -22.73 -9.10
C ARG A 237 -10.29 -24.19 -8.71
N ILE A 238 -10.77 -24.45 -7.50
CA ILE A 238 -11.05 -25.79 -7.00
C ILE A 238 -12.55 -25.96 -6.77
N TYR A 239 -13.12 -27.12 -7.11
CA TYR A 239 -14.55 -27.37 -6.92
C TYR A 239 -14.90 -28.87 -6.88
N PRO A 240 -15.97 -29.30 -6.18
CA PRO A 240 -16.70 -28.50 -5.20
C PRO A 240 -15.82 -28.14 -3.99
N ASN A 241 -16.16 -27.06 -3.31
CA ASN A 241 -15.51 -26.63 -2.08
C ASN A 241 -16.55 -25.89 -1.24
N PRO A 242 -17.09 -26.49 -0.17
CA PRO A 242 -16.65 -27.73 0.48
C PRO A 242 -16.79 -29.03 -0.34
N THR A 243 -16.06 -30.08 0.02
CA THR A 243 -16.14 -31.43 -0.57
C THR A 243 -15.97 -32.53 0.49
N ILE A 244 -16.53 -33.72 0.23
CA ILE A 244 -16.41 -34.92 1.08
C ILE A 244 -15.53 -36.01 0.45
N GLY A 245 -15.00 -35.75 -0.76
CA GLY A 245 -14.29 -36.79 -1.50
C GLY A 245 -13.58 -36.26 -2.72
N THR A 246 -14.29 -35.91 -3.79
CA THR A 246 -13.61 -35.49 -5.02
C THR A 246 -13.38 -33.98 -5.04
N LEU A 247 -12.16 -33.56 -5.35
CA LEU A 247 -11.77 -32.18 -5.63
C LEU A 247 -11.31 -32.05 -7.08
N ASN A 248 -11.95 -31.16 -7.85
CA ASN A 248 -11.58 -30.86 -9.23
C ASN A 248 -10.81 -29.54 -9.30
N PHE A 249 -9.97 -29.41 -10.32
CA PHE A 249 -9.16 -28.24 -10.63
C PHE A 249 -9.59 -27.65 -11.99
N SER A 250 -9.57 -26.32 -12.12
CA SER A 250 -9.95 -25.63 -13.37
C SER A 250 -9.03 -25.88 -14.57
N LYS A 251 -7.83 -26.43 -14.32
CA LYS A 251 -6.82 -26.80 -15.32
C LYS A 251 -5.99 -27.97 -14.78
N LYS A 252 -5.36 -28.74 -15.68
CA LYS A 252 -4.34 -29.73 -15.31
C LYS A 252 -3.17 -29.04 -14.61
N VAL A 253 -2.81 -29.52 -13.42
CA VAL A 253 -1.84 -28.81 -12.56
C VAL A 253 -1.10 -29.75 -11.61
N ASP A 254 0.07 -29.31 -11.15
CA ASP A 254 0.79 -29.91 -10.03
C ASP A 254 0.40 -29.19 -8.74
N VAL A 255 -0.06 -29.93 -7.73
CA VAL A 255 -0.56 -29.38 -6.47
C VAL A 255 0.07 -30.03 -5.24
N ALA A 256 0.23 -29.24 -4.18
CA ALA A 256 0.49 -29.69 -2.83
C ALA A 256 -0.65 -29.28 -1.89
N ILE A 257 -1.08 -30.18 -1.00
CA ILE A 257 -2.07 -29.91 0.04
C ILE A 257 -1.36 -29.76 1.38
N TYR A 258 -1.66 -28.69 2.10
CA TYR A 258 -1.17 -28.41 3.44
C TYR A 258 -2.32 -28.37 4.45
N ASN A 259 -2.08 -28.80 5.69
CA ASN A 259 -3.04 -28.60 6.77
C ASN A 259 -2.96 -27.17 7.35
N ALA A 260 -3.85 -26.85 8.29
CA ALA A 260 -3.89 -25.54 8.95
C ALA A 260 -2.62 -25.16 9.74
N LYS A 261 -1.71 -26.11 10.00
CA LYS A 261 -0.41 -25.86 10.66
C LYS A 261 0.73 -25.63 9.66
N GLY A 262 0.44 -25.66 8.35
CA GLY A 262 1.44 -25.54 7.29
C GLY A 262 2.21 -26.83 6.99
N GLU A 263 1.78 -27.97 7.52
CA GLU A 263 2.40 -29.26 7.23
C GLU A 263 1.88 -29.80 5.89
N GLN A 264 2.79 -30.22 5.01
CA GLN A 264 2.43 -30.81 3.72
C GLN A 264 1.87 -32.22 3.92
N ILE A 265 0.64 -32.43 3.47
CA ILE A 265 -0.12 -33.67 3.61
C ILE A 265 -0.05 -34.53 2.35
N ARG A 266 -0.10 -33.91 1.17
CA ARG A 266 -0.16 -34.61 -0.12
C ARG A 266 0.46 -33.78 -1.24
N THR A 267 0.99 -34.46 -2.24
CA THR A 267 1.35 -33.88 -3.53
C THR A 267 0.72 -34.70 -4.65
N ALA A 268 0.26 -34.05 -5.71
CA ALA A 268 -0.25 -34.69 -6.92
C ALA A 268 0.26 -33.92 -8.15
N HIS A 269 0.65 -34.65 -9.20
CA HIS A 269 1.29 -34.07 -10.39
C HIS A 269 0.42 -34.28 -11.62
N GLY A 270 0.22 -33.22 -12.41
CA GLY A 270 -0.52 -33.22 -13.66
C GLY A 270 -1.95 -33.71 -13.49
N VAL A 271 -2.63 -33.32 -12.41
CA VAL A 271 -3.99 -33.77 -12.10
C VAL A 271 -5.01 -32.67 -12.42
N GLU A 272 -6.20 -33.09 -12.83
CA GLU A 272 -7.40 -32.24 -12.91
C GLU A 272 -8.42 -32.60 -11.83
N VAL A 273 -8.27 -33.79 -11.23
CA VAL A 273 -9.15 -34.34 -10.22
C VAL A 273 -8.30 -35.06 -9.18
N LEU A 274 -8.65 -34.89 -7.91
CA LEU A 274 -7.99 -35.50 -6.78
C LEU A 274 -9.04 -36.03 -5.79
N ASP A 275 -8.89 -37.28 -5.36
CA ASP A 275 -9.65 -37.80 -4.22
C ASP A 275 -9.01 -37.28 -2.93
N VAL A 276 -9.85 -36.77 -2.04
CA VAL A 276 -9.55 -36.21 -0.72
C VAL A 276 -10.45 -36.81 0.37
N SER A 277 -11.19 -37.89 0.07
CA SER A 277 -12.10 -38.56 1.03
C SER A 277 -11.38 -39.15 2.25
N ASP A 278 -10.07 -39.35 2.16
CA ASP A 278 -9.25 -39.85 3.23
C ASP A 278 -8.70 -38.76 4.17
N LEU A 279 -8.91 -37.48 3.82
CA LEU A 279 -8.57 -36.36 4.69
C LEU A 279 -9.59 -36.25 5.82
N THR A 280 -9.11 -35.94 7.04
CA THR A 280 -10.00 -35.63 8.15
C THR A 280 -10.78 -34.35 7.88
N PRO A 281 -12.07 -34.25 8.29
CA PRO A 281 -12.83 -33.02 8.13
C PRO A 281 -12.12 -31.81 8.73
N GLY A 282 -12.03 -30.72 7.97
CA GLY A 282 -11.25 -29.54 8.36
C GLY A 282 -10.83 -28.64 7.20
N ALA A 283 -10.07 -27.60 7.55
CA ALA A 283 -9.54 -26.64 6.59
C ALA A 283 -8.11 -27.02 6.15
N TYR A 284 -7.89 -26.97 4.84
CA TYR A 284 -6.63 -27.23 4.16
C TYR A 284 -6.31 -26.12 3.16
N TYR A 285 -5.10 -26.13 2.61
CA TYR A 285 -4.64 -25.21 1.58
C TYR A 285 -4.04 -25.99 0.41
N VAL A 286 -4.57 -25.76 -0.79
CA VAL A 286 -4.05 -26.32 -2.04
C VAL A 286 -3.16 -25.27 -2.69
N GLN A 287 -1.89 -25.60 -2.87
CA GLN A 287 -0.92 -24.74 -3.54
C GLN A 287 -0.52 -25.36 -4.89
N THR A 288 -0.50 -24.56 -5.96
CA THR A 288 0.02 -24.97 -7.27
C THR A 288 1.52 -24.71 -7.36
N ILE A 289 2.21 -25.37 -8.30
CA ILE A 289 3.62 -25.06 -8.62
C ILE A 289 3.82 -23.62 -9.10
N ASP A 290 2.79 -23.02 -9.70
CA ASP A 290 2.78 -21.62 -10.15
C ASP A 290 2.60 -20.63 -8.99
N GLY A 291 2.40 -21.13 -7.76
CA GLY A 291 2.29 -20.33 -6.54
C GLY A 291 0.86 -19.94 -6.14
N ASP A 292 -0.16 -20.34 -6.90
CA ASP A 292 -1.56 -20.08 -6.53
C ASP A 292 -1.93 -20.88 -5.27
N VAL A 293 -2.59 -20.24 -4.30
CA VAL A 293 -3.07 -20.91 -3.08
C VAL A 293 -4.58 -20.77 -2.96
N VAL A 294 -5.28 -21.88 -2.76
CA VAL A 294 -6.73 -21.92 -2.57
C VAL A 294 -7.08 -22.70 -1.31
N LYS A 295 -7.92 -22.12 -0.45
CA LYS A 295 -8.44 -22.79 0.75
C LYS A 295 -9.41 -23.90 0.36
N LEU A 296 -9.21 -25.10 0.89
CA LEU A 296 -10.08 -26.28 0.76
C LEU A 296 -10.79 -26.56 2.09
N ILE A 297 -12.09 -26.83 2.05
CA ILE A 297 -12.88 -27.33 3.18
C ILE A 297 -13.26 -28.78 2.89
N VAL A 298 -12.80 -29.70 3.73
CA VAL A 298 -13.22 -31.10 3.74
C VAL A 298 -14.29 -31.28 4.82
N GLU A 299 -15.43 -31.87 4.45
CA GLU A 299 -16.55 -32.19 5.34
C GLU A 299 -16.62 -33.68 5.71
#